data_AF-A0A482WAT9-F1
#
_entry.id   AF-A0A482WAT9-F1
#
_cell.length_a   1.000
_cell.length_b   1.000
_cell.length_c   1.000
_cell.angle_alpha   90.00
_cell.angle_beta   90.00
_cell.angle_gamma   90.00
#
_symmetry.space_group_name_H-M   'P 1'
#
loop_
_entity.id
_entity.type
_entity.pdbx_description
1 polymer ?
#
loop_
_entity_poly.entity_id
_entity_poly.type
_entity_poly.pdbx_seq_one_letter_code
_entity_poly.pdbx_strand_id
1 'polypeptide(L)'
;MVPCAFWFYRKGVDVPIPRFDKNLEEFYSICDQIELHLKTSIKCLSQAESSNRYLHIPVAASRNENMAINENMLTYPQFLATASAQVSYAKEIHDTLVAAAQNISPSD
;
A
#
# COMPACT_ATOMS: atom_id res chain seq x y z
N MET A 1 -16.00 0.20 -19.94
CA MET A 1 -15.87 1.43 -20.74
C MET A 1 -16.23 2.56 -19.79
N VAL A 2 -15.28 3.14 -19.07
CA VAL A 2 -14.41 4.22 -19.55
C VAL A 2 -12.95 4.01 -19.09
N PRO A 3 -12.01 3.76 -20.03
CA PRO A 3 -10.56 3.74 -19.80
C PRO A 3 -9.89 5.13 -19.73
N CYS A 4 -10.65 6.23 -19.56
CA CYS A 4 -10.15 7.59 -19.77
C CYS A 4 -9.30 8.17 -18.62
N ALA A 5 -9.35 7.63 -17.40
CA ALA A 5 -8.59 8.18 -16.27
C ALA A 5 -7.07 7.84 -16.29
N PHE A 6 -6.60 7.05 -17.27
CA PHE A 6 -5.17 6.79 -17.47
C PHE A 6 -4.40 7.98 -18.05
N TRP A 7 -5.06 9.13 -18.30
CA TRP A 7 -4.45 10.34 -18.88
C TRP A 7 -4.37 11.50 -17.89
N PHE A 8 -3.74 11.31 -16.72
CA PHE A 8 -3.27 12.43 -15.90
C PHE A 8 -2.18 13.30 -16.58
N TYR A 9 -1.92 13.16 -17.90
CA TYR A 9 -1.06 14.08 -18.63
C TYR A 9 -1.28 13.99 -20.14
N ARG A 10 -2.24 14.73 -20.70
CA ARG A 10 -2.23 14.99 -22.16
C ARG A 10 -1.89 16.45 -22.45
N LYS A 11 -0.60 16.68 -22.68
CA LYS A 11 -0.08 17.79 -23.49
C LYS A 11 -0.75 17.75 -24.86
N GLY A 12 -1.37 18.85 -25.29
CA GLY A 12 -1.52 19.19 -26.70
C GLY A 12 -2.88 19.75 -27.14
N VAL A 13 -2.81 20.99 -27.63
CA VAL A 13 -3.75 21.74 -28.49
C VAL A 13 -4.76 22.65 -27.78
N ASP A 14 -4.42 23.95 -27.75
CA ASP A 14 -5.27 25.09 -27.39
C ASP A 14 -6.45 25.26 -28.37
N VAL A 15 -7.49 24.44 -28.23
CA VAL A 15 -8.83 24.81 -28.70
C VAL A 15 -9.52 25.54 -27.55
N PRO A 16 -10.13 26.72 -27.74
CA PRO A 16 -10.87 27.39 -26.67
C PRO A 16 -12.09 26.53 -26.31
N ILE A 17 -11.93 25.69 -25.30
CA ILE A 17 -12.98 24.85 -24.74
C ILE A 17 -14.07 25.79 -24.19
N PRO A 18 -15.34 25.64 -24.58
CA PRO A 18 -16.45 26.39 -24.01
C PRO A 18 -16.40 26.34 -22.47
N ARG A 19 -16.64 27.47 -21.80
CA ARG A 19 -16.55 27.57 -20.32
C ARG A 19 -17.33 26.46 -19.60
N PHE A 20 -18.44 26.02 -20.18
CA PHE A 20 -19.25 24.92 -19.68
C PHE A 20 -18.50 23.58 -19.67
N ASP A 21 -17.87 23.21 -20.78
CA ASP A 21 -17.14 21.94 -20.92
C ASP A 21 -15.97 21.86 -19.94
N LYS A 22 -15.28 22.99 -19.69
CA LYS A 22 -14.24 23.08 -18.65
C LYS A 22 -14.78 22.82 -17.24
N ASN A 23 -15.90 23.44 -16.88
CA ASN A 23 -16.52 23.23 -15.56
C ASN A 23 -17.01 21.78 -15.39
N LEU A 24 -17.46 21.16 -16.48
CA LEU A 24 -17.93 19.79 -16.52
C LEU A 24 -16.75 18.80 -16.38
N GLU A 25 -15.62 19.07 -17.02
CA GLU A 25 -14.36 18.33 -16.83
C GLU A 25 -13.86 18.44 -15.38
N GLU A 26 -13.87 19.64 -14.79
CA GLU A 26 -13.48 19.87 -13.40
C GLU A 26 -14.39 19.11 -12.41
N PHE A 27 -15.70 19.10 -12.67
CA PHE A 27 -16.65 18.33 -11.87
C PHE A 27 -16.32 16.83 -11.86
N TYR A 28 -16.09 16.23 -13.03
CA TYR A 28 -15.75 14.81 -13.10
C TYR A 28 -14.37 14.51 -12.48
N SER A 29 -13.39 15.39 -12.66
CA SER A 29 -12.09 15.28 -11.99
C SER A 29 -12.23 15.26 -10.46
N ILE A 30 -13.10 16.11 -9.90
CA ILE A 30 -13.40 16.12 -8.46
C ILE A 30 -14.10 14.82 -8.05
N CYS A 31 -15.07 14.32 -8.82
CA CYS A 31 -15.73 13.05 -8.53
C CYS A 31 -14.74 11.88 -8.50
N ASP A 32 -13.85 11.80 -9.49
CA ASP A 32 -12.81 10.77 -9.56
C ASP A 32 -11.85 10.86 -8.36
N GLN A 33 -11.47 12.08 -7.98
CA GLN A 33 -10.61 12.32 -6.82
C GLN A 33 -11.30 11.91 -5.51
N ILE A 34 -12.59 12.23 -5.33
CA ILE A 34 -13.38 11.79 -4.16
C ILE A 34 -13.43 10.27 -4.10
N GLU A 35 -13.74 9.61 -5.22
CA GLU A 35 -13.80 8.15 -5.30
C GLU A 35 -12.45 7.52 -4.92
N LEU A 36 -11.35 8.06 -5.44
CA LEU A 36 -10.00 7.60 -5.13
C LEU A 36 -9.67 7.75 -3.64
N HIS A 37 -10.00 8.90 -3.04
CA HIS A 37 -9.76 9.15 -1.62
C HIS A 37 -10.56 8.19 -0.74
N LEU A 38 -11.84 7.97 -1.03
CA LEU A 38 -12.68 7.04 -0.27
C LEU A 38 -12.15 5.60 -0.34
N LYS A 39 -11.78 5.13 -1.55
CA LYS A 39 -11.14 3.82 -1.73
C LYS A 39 -9.84 3.69 -0.95
N THR A 40 -9.05 4.76 -0.94
CA THR A 40 -7.77 4.79 -0.20
C THR A 40 -8.00 4.75 1.30
N SER A 41 -8.95 5.54 1.82
CA SER A 41 -9.30 5.57 3.25
C SER A 41 -9.75 4.20 3.76
N ILE A 42 -10.56 3.47 2.99
CA ILE A 42 -10.97 2.09 3.34
C ILE A 42 -9.75 1.18 3.49
N LYS A 43 -8.79 1.26 2.56
CA LYS A 43 -7.56 0.48 2.63
C LYS A 43 -6.71 0.86 3.86
N CYS A 44 -6.59 2.16 4.15
CA CYS A 44 -5.85 2.63 5.33
C CYS A 44 -6.48 2.14 6.64
N LEU A 45 -7.81 2.10 6.74
CA LEU A 45 -8.51 1.56 7.90
C LEU A 45 -8.24 0.06 8.07
N SER A 46 -8.37 -0.71 6.99
CA SER A 46 -8.07 -2.15 7.01
C SER A 46 -6.59 -2.43 7.34
N GLN A 47 -5.68 -1.59 6.84
CA GLN A 47 -4.26 -1.67 7.19
C GLN A 47 -4.01 -1.38 8.67
N ALA A 48 -4.67 -0.37 9.25
CA ALA A 48 -4.54 -0.04 10.66
C ALA A 48 -5.08 -1.15 11.57
N GLU A 49 -6.23 -1.73 11.22
CA GLU A 49 -6.79 -2.89 11.94
C GLU A 49 -5.84 -4.09 11.89
N SER A 50 -5.31 -4.40 10.71
CA SER A 50 -4.34 -5.47 10.51
C SER A 50 -3.05 -5.22 11.30
N SER A 51 -2.55 -3.98 11.28
CA SER A 51 -1.38 -3.57 12.06
C SER A 51 -1.58 -3.83 13.55
N ASN A 52 -2.72 -3.42 14.11
CA ASN A 52 -3.02 -3.63 15.53
C ASN A 52 -3.22 -5.12 15.90
N ARG A 53 -3.68 -5.93 14.95
CA ARG A 53 -3.94 -7.35 15.18
C ARG A 53 -2.69 -8.22 15.07
N TYR A 54 -1.81 -7.92 14.11
CA TYR A 54 -0.70 -8.81 13.74
C TYR A 54 0.67 -8.29 14.16
N LEU A 55 0.79 -7.01 14.55
CA LEU A 55 2.04 -6.47 15.10
C LEU A 55 1.93 -6.33 16.61
N HIS A 56 3.01 -6.74 17.30
CA HIS A 56 3.11 -6.58 18.75
C HIS A 56 3.44 -5.15 19.18
N ILE A 57 4.07 -4.36 18.29
CA ILE A 57 4.46 -2.98 18.54
C ILE A 57 3.82 -2.09 17.46
N PRO A 58 3.08 -1.03 17.83
CA PRO A 58 2.44 -0.14 16.88
C PRO A 58 3.46 0.65 16.05
N VAL A 59 3.12 0.94 14.79
CA VAL A 59 3.97 1.72 13.89
C VAL A 59 3.59 3.19 13.96
N ALA A 60 4.58 4.08 14.04
CA ALA A 60 4.35 5.52 14.05
C ALA A 60 3.72 5.99 12.73
N ALA A 61 2.54 6.64 12.82
CA ALA A 61 1.77 7.11 11.67
C ALA A 61 2.40 8.31 10.95
N SER A 62 3.30 9.05 11.61
CA SER A 62 3.95 10.23 11.05
C SER A 62 5.42 9.95 10.74
N ARG A 63 5.84 10.22 9.49
CA ARG A 63 7.25 10.23 9.08
C ARG A 63 7.92 11.51 9.59
N ASN A 64 8.02 11.65 10.90
CA ASN A 64 8.76 12.76 11.50
C ASN A 64 10.16 12.26 11.90
N GLU A 65 11.18 12.68 11.16
CA GLU A 65 12.60 12.33 11.40
C GLU A 65 13.10 12.69 12.80
N ASN A 66 12.40 13.60 13.48
CA ASN A 66 12.81 14.14 14.78
C ASN A 66 12.02 13.56 15.96
N MET A 67 11.25 12.48 15.78
CA MET A 67 10.63 11.82 16.93
C MET A 67 11.70 11.13 17.76
N ALA A 68 11.83 11.53 19.02
CA ALA A 68 12.59 10.78 20.00
C ALA A 68 12.18 9.31 19.92
N ILE A 69 13.17 8.41 19.86
CA ILE A 69 12.97 6.96 19.81
C ILE A 69 12.05 6.59 20.98
N ASN A 70 10.77 6.36 20.70
CA ASN A 70 9.85 5.86 21.68
C ASN A 70 9.97 4.34 21.63
N GLU A 71 10.46 3.72 22.70
CA GLU A 71 10.63 2.26 22.74
C GLU A 71 9.31 1.49 22.54
N ASN A 72 8.16 2.16 22.67
CA ASN A 72 6.84 1.56 22.50
C ASN A 72 6.27 1.69 21.08
N MET A 73 7.02 2.27 20.13
CA MET A 73 6.55 2.45 18.74
C MET A 73 7.65 2.19 17.72
N LEU A 74 7.32 1.46 16.66
CA LEU A 74 8.22 1.25 15.52
C LEU A 74 8.25 2.48 14.62
N THR A 75 9.44 2.92 14.27
CA THR A 75 9.61 3.81 13.11
C THR A 75 9.35 3.05 11.81
N TYR A 76 9.00 3.75 10.73
CA TYR A 76 8.75 3.11 9.44
C TYR A 76 9.94 2.28 8.92
N PRO A 77 11.21 2.74 9.01
CA PRO A 77 12.36 1.91 8.64
C PRO A 77 12.49 0.63 9.49
N GLN A 78 12.26 0.72 10.80
CA GLN A 78 12.30 -0.46 11.69
C GLN A 78 11.19 -1.45 11.35
N PHE A 79 9.98 -0.97 11.09
CA PHE A 79 8.88 -1.81 10.62
C PHE A 79 9.25 -2.57 9.34
N LEU A 80 9.86 -1.91 8.35
CA LEU A 80 10.30 -2.58 7.12
C LEU A 80 11.35 -3.66 7.38
N ALA A 81 12.30 -3.41 8.28
CA ALA A 81 13.28 -4.41 8.68
C ALA A 81 12.62 -5.62 9.36
N THR A 82 11.67 -5.38 10.28
CA THR A 82 10.89 -6.44 10.96
C THR A 82 10.09 -7.27 9.97
N ALA A 83 9.34 -6.63 9.07
CA ALA A 83 8.55 -7.33 8.06
C ALA A 83 9.44 -8.18 7.14
N SER A 84 10.60 -7.65 6.72
CA SER A 84 11.56 -8.39 5.89
C SER A 84 12.12 -9.61 6.61
N ALA A 85 12.45 -9.48 7.90
CA ALA A 85 12.91 -10.59 8.73
C ALA A 85 11.84 -11.67 8.90
N GLN A 86 10.58 -11.28 9.13
CA GLN A 86 9.45 -12.21 9.22
C GLN A 86 9.25 -13.01 7.92
N VAL A 87 9.36 -12.34 6.76
CA VAL A 87 9.29 -13.01 5.46
C VAL A 87 10.44 -13.99 5.25
N SER A 88 11.67 -13.61 5.60
CA SER A 88 12.84 -14.50 5.52
C SER A 88 12.65 -15.74 6.41
N TYR A 89 12.22 -15.54 7.64
CA TYR A 89 12.00 -16.63 8.59
C TYR A 89 10.92 -17.61 8.12
N ALA A 90 9.81 -17.09 7.57
CA ALA A 90 8.76 -17.94 6.99
C ALA A 90 9.29 -18.77 5.81
N LYS A 91 10.15 -18.18 4.97
CA LYS A 91 10.82 -18.89 3.87
C LYS A 91 11.75 -20.00 4.38
N GLU A 92 12.54 -19.73 5.42
CA GLU A 92 13.44 -20.74 6.01
C GLU A 92 12.68 -21.94 6.57
N ILE A 93 11.54 -21.70 7.24
CA ILE A 93 10.65 -22.77 7.71
C ILE A 93 10.13 -23.58 6.52
N HIS A 94 9.62 -22.89 5.48
CA HIS A 94 9.13 -23.54 4.27
C HIS A 94 10.21 -24.42 3.64
N ASP A 95 11.41 -23.89 3.41
CA ASP A 95 12.51 -24.61 2.77
C ASP A 95 12.95 -25.82 3.60
N THR A 96 12.95 -25.68 4.93
CA THR A 96 13.20 -26.80 5.86
C THR A 96 12.13 -27.89 5.74
N LEU A 97 10.86 -27.51 5.68
CA LEU A 97 9.75 -28.47 5.52
C LEU A 97 9.78 -29.15 4.15
N VAL A 98 10.11 -28.43 3.08
CA VAL A 98 10.26 -28.99 1.73
C VAL A 98 11.41 -30.00 1.69
N ALA A 99 12.57 -29.66 2.25
CA ALA A 99 13.71 -30.58 2.34
C ALA A 99 13.35 -31.84 3.13
N ALA A 100 12.66 -31.70 4.27
CA ALA A 100 12.18 -32.83 5.04
C ALA A 100 11.19 -33.70 4.26
N ALA A 101 10.23 -33.10 3.55
CA ALA A 101 9.24 -33.82 2.75
C ALA A 101 9.90 -34.61 1.61
N GLN A 102 10.89 -34.04 0.94
CA GLN A 102 11.67 -34.72 -0.11
C GLN A 102 12.45 -35.92 0.42
N ASN A 103 12.95 -35.85 1.66
CA ASN A 103 13.63 -36.99 2.30
C ASN A 103 12.68 -38.11 2.71
N ILE A 104 11.37 -37.84 2.84
CA ILE A 104 10.35 -38.82 3.26
C ILE A 104 9.63 -39.44 2.06
N SER A 105 9.61 -38.77 0.90
CA SER A 105 9.07 -39.34 -0.33
C SER A 105 9.96 -40.51 -0.78
N PRO A 106 9.46 -41.77 -0.81
CA PRO A 106 10.24 -42.87 -1.34
C PRO A 106 10.52 -42.61 -2.82
N SER A 107 11.78 -42.71 -3.21
CA SER A 107 12.18 -42.80 -4.61
C SER A 107 11.72 -44.16 -5.14
N ASP A 108 10.54 -44.22 -5.75
CA ASP A 108 10.19 -45.30 -6.68
C ASP A 108 10.93 -45.09 -8.02
#